data_AF-A0A522PKY0-F1
#
_entry.id   AF-A0A522PKY0-F1
#
_cell.length_a   1.000
_cell.length_b   1.000
_cell.length_c   1.000
_cell.angle_alpha   90.00
_cell.angle_beta   90.00
_cell.angle_gamma   90.00
#
_symmetry.space_group_name_H-M   'P 1'
#
loop_
_entity.id
_entity.type
_entity.pdbx_description
1 polymer ?
#
loop_
_entity_poly.entity_id
_entity_poly.type
_entity_poly.pdbx_seq_one_letter_code
_entity_poly.pdbx_strand_id
1 'polypeptide(L)'
;MHLGNARTALLAWLDARAGGGRIVLRIEDLDPLRSRRMYADLNLRDLAWLGLDYDEGPFYQGERGARYAAVLEDLQARDLVYPCWCSRADLAAGLGWVAPGERAWPRDLLATGFGLEHVQARQEGRRA
;
A
#
# COMPACT_ATOMS: atom_id res chain seq x y z
N MET A 1 -15.28 0.12 -13.56
CA MET A 1 -15.11 1.42 -12.87
C MET A 1 -16.40 1.86 -12.18
N HIS A 2 -16.35 2.64 -11.10
CA HIS A 2 -17.54 3.30 -10.53
C HIS A 2 -17.44 4.83 -10.67
N LEU A 3 -18.56 5.55 -10.44
CA LEU A 3 -18.65 7.00 -10.68
C LEU A 3 -17.59 7.81 -9.93
N GLY A 4 -17.35 7.49 -8.65
CA GLY A 4 -16.27 8.12 -7.87
C GLY A 4 -14.89 8.02 -8.54
N ASN A 5 -14.50 6.85 -9.06
CA ASN A 5 -13.22 6.67 -9.74
C ASN A 5 -13.19 7.43 -11.07
N ALA A 6 -14.28 7.39 -11.83
CA ALA A 6 -14.41 8.14 -13.08
C ALA A 6 -14.25 9.65 -12.86
N ARG A 7 -14.90 10.20 -11.82
CA ARG A 7 -14.78 11.60 -11.44
C ARG A 7 -13.34 11.96 -11.07
N THR A 8 -12.68 11.15 -10.24
CA THR A 8 -11.29 11.40 -9.84
C THR A 8 -10.35 11.35 -11.05
N ALA A 9 -10.51 10.36 -11.93
CA ALA A 9 -9.73 10.24 -13.15
C ALA A 9 -9.93 11.45 -14.07
N LEU A 10 -11.17 11.88 -14.29
CA LEU A 10 -11.48 13.07 -15.11
C LEU A 10 -10.84 14.34 -14.54
N LEU A 11 -10.91 14.55 -13.22
CA LEU A 11 -10.33 15.75 -12.60
C LEU A 11 -8.79 15.77 -12.73
N ALA A 12 -8.13 14.63 -12.48
CA ALA A 12 -6.69 14.52 -12.67
C ALA A 12 -6.31 14.74 -14.14
N TRP A 13 -7.07 14.17 -15.06
CA TRP A 13 -6.88 14.32 -16.50
C TRP A 13 -7.02 15.78 -16.95
N LEU A 14 -8.10 16.46 -16.54
CA LEU A 14 -8.33 17.87 -16.88
C LEU A 14 -7.23 18.78 -16.35
N ASP A 15 -6.80 18.56 -15.10
CA ASP A 15 -5.72 19.34 -14.48
C ASP A 15 -4.41 19.19 -15.26
N ALA A 16 -4.02 17.94 -15.58
CA ALA A 16 -2.82 17.69 -16.37
C ALA A 16 -2.92 18.30 -17.78
N ARG A 17 -4.05 18.13 -18.47
CA ARG A 17 -4.21 18.67 -19.83
C ARG A 17 -4.25 20.19 -19.86
N ALA A 18 -4.87 20.83 -18.87
CA ALA A 18 -4.89 22.29 -18.74
C ALA A 18 -3.48 22.85 -18.44
N GLY A 19 -2.68 22.13 -17.65
CA GLY A 19 -1.32 22.53 -17.27
C GLY A 19 -0.21 22.07 -18.22
N GLY A 20 -0.52 21.34 -19.30
CA GLY A 20 0.51 20.70 -20.13
C GLY A 20 1.32 19.62 -19.41
N GLY A 21 0.77 19.05 -18.34
CA GLY A 21 1.32 17.95 -17.57
C GLY A 21 1.12 16.58 -18.23
N ARG A 22 1.49 15.54 -17.49
CA ARG A 22 1.39 14.14 -17.93
C ARG A 22 0.51 13.33 -16.99
N ILE A 23 -0.27 12.43 -17.57
CA ILE A 23 -1.06 11.42 -16.87
C ILE A 23 -0.29 10.10 -16.85
N VAL A 24 0.00 9.63 -15.65
CA VAL A 24 0.65 8.33 -15.42
C VAL A 24 -0.38 7.35 -14.88
N LEU A 25 -0.61 6.26 -15.60
CA LEU A 25 -1.54 5.22 -15.16
C LEU A 25 -0.83 4.09 -14.42
N ARG A 26 -1.28 3.84 -13.19
CA ARG A 26 -0.74 2.81 -12.31
C ARG A 26 -1.87 1.92 -11.79
N ILE A 27 -1.66 0.60 -11.89
CA ILE A 27 -2.59 -0.42 -11.45
C ILE A 27 -2.12 -0.96 -10.09
N GLU A 28 -2.97 -0.84 -9.08
CA GLU A 28 -2.72 -1.27 -7.69
C GLU A 28 -3.17 -2.74 -7.49
N ASP A 29 -2.37 -3.68 -7.99
CA ASP A 29 -2.64 -5.13 -7.99
C ASP A 29 -1.90 -5.93 -6.89
N LEU A 30 -1.59 -5.28 -5.76
CA LEU A 30 -0.84 -5.88 -4.65
C LEU A 30 -1.65 -6.85 -3.77
N ASP A 31 -2.97 -6.86 -3.89
CA ASP A 31 -3.85 -7.83 -3.21
C ASP A 31 -4.43 -8.81 -4.24
N PRO A 32 -3.83 -10.00 -4.43
CA PRO A 32 -4.25 -10.93 -5.49
C PRO A 32 -5.68 -11.45 -5.32
N LEU A 33 -6.21 -11.47 -4.09
CA LEU A 33 -7.57 -11.95 -3.82
C LEU A 33 -8.63 -10.92 -4.26
N ARG A 34 -8.28 -9.64 -4.21
CA ARG A 34 -9.22 -8.53 -4.50
C ARG A 34 -8.95 -7.85 -5.85
N SER A 35 -7.70 -7.82 -6.30
CA SER A 35 -7.24 -7.10 -7.50
C SER A 35 -6.97 -8.05 -8.67
N ARG A 36 -7.99 -8.79 -9.11
CA ARG A 36 -7.88 -9.66 -10.29
C ARG A 36 -7.62 -8.84 -11.55
N ARG A 37 -6.76 -9.35 -12.44
CA ARG A 37 -6.39 -8.71 -13.71
C ARG A 37 -7.59 -8.25 -14.54
N MET A 38 -8.65 -9.05 -14.58
CA MET A 38 -9.89 -8.72 -15.30
C MET A 38 -10.52 -7.38 -14.88
N TYR A 39 -10.37 -6.98 -13.62
CA TYR A 39 -10.88 -5.69 -13.15
C TYR A 39 -10.01 -4.53 -13.63
N ALA A 40 -8.69 -4.72 -13.71
CA ALA A 40 -7.81 -3.73 -14.31
C ALA A 40 -8.17 -3.52 -15.79
N ASP A 41 -8.35 -4.61 -16.55
CA ASP A 41 -8.72 -4.55 -17.97
C ASP A 41 -10.07 -3.86 -18.19
N LEU A 42 -11.05 -4.10 -17.31
CA LEU A 42 -12.32 -3.36 -17.32
C LEU A 42 -12.12 -1.87 -17.10
N ASN A 43 -11.32 -1.45 -16.10
CA ASN A 43 -11.04 -0.04 -15.87
C ASN A 43 -10.31 0.60 -17.06
N LEU A 44 -9.36 -0.10 -17.70
CA LEU A 44 -8.67 0.40 -18.89
C LEU A 44 -9.63 0.64 -20.05
N ARG A 45 -10.56 -0.29 -20.29
CA ARG A 45 -11.62 -0.11 -21.29
C ARG A 45 -12.52 1.06 -20.97
N ASP A 46 -12.92 1.21 -19.70
CA ASP A 46 -13.80 2.29 -19.28
C ASP A 46 -13.13 3.67 -19.45
N LEU A 47 -11.83 3.79 -19.12
CA LEU A 47 -11.05 5.02 -19.34
C LEU A 47 -10.94 5.36 -20.83
N ALA A 48 -10.63 4.37 -21.66
CA ALA A 48 -10.56 4.55 -23.11
C ALA A 48 -11.92 4.98 -23.71
N TRP A 49 -13.02 4.37 -23.24
CA TRP A 49 -14.37 4.74 -23.67
C TRP A 49 -14.74 6.18 -23.30
N LEU A 50 -14.28 6.66 -22.14
CA LEU A 50 -14.45 8.06 -21.72
C LEU A 50 -13.52 9.05 -22.44
N GLY A 51 -12.56 8.57 -23.26
CA GLY A 51 -11.54 9.41 -23.88
C GLY A 51 -10.48 9.92 -22.89
N LEU A 52 -10.34 9.29 -21.73
CA LEU A 52 -9.33 9.62 -20.72
C LEU A 52 -8.05 8.82 -20.99
N ASP A 53 -7.23 9.33 -21.91
CA ASP A 53 -5.93 8.75 -22.23
C ASP A 53 -4.88 9.03 -21.14
N TYR A 54 -3.74 8.33 -21.24
CA TYR A 54 -2.60 8.46 -20.34
C TYR A 54 -1.30 8.46 -21.14
N ASP A 55 -0.31 9.21 -20.67
CA ASP A 55 0.96 9.41 -21.37
C ASP A 55 2.02 8.37 -20.97
N GLU A 56 1.90 7.79 -19.76
CA GLU A 56 2.78 6.73 -19.27
C GLU A 56 1.99 5.57 -18.63
N GLY A 57 2.48 4.35 -18.83
CA GLY A 57 1.90 3.12 -18.27
C GLY A 57 1.15 2.26 -19.30
N PRO A 58 0.27 1.34 -18.86
CA PRO A 58 -0.08 1.07 -17.46
C PRO A 58 1.06 0.36 -16.73
N PHE A 59 1.41 0.83 -15.53
CA PHE A 59 2.37 0.15 -14.66
C PHE A 59 1.65 -0.71 -13.62
N TYR A 60 1.97 -1.99 -13.53
CA TYR A 60 1.44 -2.90 -12.52
C TYR A 60 2.34 -2.92 -11.29
N GLN A 61 1.76 -2.76 -10.09
CA GLN A 61 2.52 -2.78 -8.84
C GLN A 61 3.03 -4.19 -8.51
N GLY A 62 2.29 -5.24 -8.86
CA GLY A 62 2.70 -6.63 -8.67
C GLY A 62 4.02 -6.98 -9.37
N GLU A 63 4.37 -6.26 -10.44
CA GLU A 63 5.60 -6.48 -11.21
C GLU A 63 6.83 -5.73 -10.62
N ARG A 64 6.65 -4.93 -9.56
CA ARG A 64 7.68 -4.02 -9.03
C ARG A 64 8.41 -4.54 -7.79
N GLY A 65 8.38 -5.86 -7.55
CA GLY A 65 9.01 -6.50 -6.39
C GLY A 65 10.46 -6.06 -6.14
N ALA A 66 11.29 -6.05 -7.18
CA ALA A 66 12.69 -5.62 -7.08
C ALA A 66 12.84 -4.16 -6.60
N ARG A 67 11.96 -3.26 -7.05
CA ARG A 67 11.96 -1.86 -6.60
C ARG A 67 11.57 -1.75 -5.13
N TYR A 68 10.59 -2.51 -4.68
CA TYR A 68 10.20 -2.51 -3.26
C TYR A 68 11.29 -3.07 -2.36
N ALA A 69 11.97 -4.13 -2.78
CA ALA A 69 13.12 -4.69 -2.05
C ALA A 69 14.23 -3.64 -1.87
N ALA A 70 14.64 -2.98 -2.96
CA ALA A 70 15.68 -1.96 -2.91
C ALA A 70 15.30 -0.77 -2.01
N VAL A 71 14.04 -0.33 -2.04
CA VAL A 71 13.57 0.75 -1.16
C VAL A 71 13.50 0.28 0.29
N LEU A 72 13.10 -0.97 0.56
CA LEU A 72 13.09 -1.52 1.91
C LEU A 72 14.52 -1.58 2.48
N GLU A 73 15.51 -1.98 1.68
CA GLU A 73 16.92 -1.97 2.07
C GLU A 73 17.42 -0.56 2.42
N ASP A 74 17.10 0.46 1.61
CA ASP A 74 17.43 1.86 1.93
C ASP A 74 16.79 2.31 3.26
N LEU A 75 15.51 1.98 3.46
CA LEU A 75 14.80 2.33 4.68
C LEU A 75 15.39 1.61 5.91
N GLN A 76 15.85 0.37 5.75
CA GLN A 76 16.56 -0.38 6.79
C GLN A 76 17.91 0.27 7.12
N ALA A 77 18.69 0.64 6.10
CA ALA A 77 19.98 1.30 6.27
C ALA A 77 19.87 2.66 6.99
N ARG A 78 18.72 3.32 6.88
CA ARG A 78 18.41 4.61 7.51
C ARG A 78 17.70 4.50 8.86
N ASP A 79 17.53 3.29 9.39
CA ASP A 79 16.80 3.01 10.65
C ASP A 79 15.35 3.55 10.67
N LEU A 80 14.69 3.55 9.50
CA LEU A 80 13.32 4.05 9.34
C LEU A 80 12.25 2.95 9.42
N VAL A 81 12.67 1.69 9.47
CA VAL A 81 11.78 0.53 9.57
C VAL A 81 12.21 -0.38 10.70
N TYR A 82 11.25 -1.11 11.25
CA TYR A 82 11.49 -2.11 12.27
C TYR A 82 10.66 -3.37 11.91
N PRO A 83 11.24 -4.56 12.06
CA PRO A 83 10.48 -5.80 11.92
C PRO A 83 9.47 -5.96 13.06
N CYS A 84 8.31 -6.55 12.76
CA CYS A 84 7.25 -6.83 13.72
C CYS A 84 6.88 -8.32 13.65
N TRP A 85 6.80 -8.98 14.81
CA TRP A 85 6.45 -10.40 14.95
C TRP A 85 5.15 -10.60 15.73
N CYS A 86 4.41 -9.52 15.99
CA CYS A 86 3.10 -9.57 16.62
C CYS A 86 2.14 -10.37 15.74
N SER A 87 1.50 -11.38 16.33
CA SER A 87 0.36 -12.03 15.70
C SER A 87 -0.86 -11.10 15.71
N ARG A 88 -1.90 -11.44 14.94
CA ARG A 88 -3.18 -10.72 14.99
C ARG A 88 -3.77 -10.71 16.40
N ALA A 89 -3.58 -11.79 17.18
CA ALA A 89 -4.02 -11.86 18.57
C ALA A 89 -3.21 -10.91 19.47
N ASP A 90 -1.88 -10.84 19.28
CA ASP A 90 -1.00 -9.91 20.02
C ASP A 90 -1.39 -8.45 19.75
N LEU A 91 -1.70 -8.12 18.48
CA LEU A 91 -2.16 -6.78 18.09
C LEU A 91 -3.52 -6.44 18.71
N ALA A 92 -4.47 -7.37 18.68
CA ALA A 92 -5.80 -7.18 19.26
C ALA A 92 -5.75 -7.01 20.79
N ALA A 93 -4.87 -7.75 21.47
CA ALA A 93 -4.69 -7.66 22.91
C ALA A 93 -3.94 -6.39 23.32
N GLY A 94 -2.92 -5.99 22.56
CA GLY A 94 -2.00 -4.91 22.93
C GLY A 94 -2.47 -3.52 22.54
N LEU A 95 -3.10 -3.35 21.37
CA LEU A 95 -3.47 -2.02 20.87
C LEU A 95 -4.74 -1.48 21.56
N GLY A 96 -5.44 -2.31 22.34
CA GLY A 96 -6.71 -1.95 22.95
C GLY A 96 -7.75 -1.53 21.91
N TRP A 97 -8.84 -0.91 22.39
CA TRP A 97 -9.74 -0.18 21.50
C TRP A 97 -9.12 1.16 21.14
N VAL A 98 -8.92 1.40 19.86
CA VAL A 98 -8.45 2.69 19.32
C VAL A 98 -9.67 3.48 18.85
N ALA A 99 -9.81 4.71 19.33
CA ALA A 99 -10.91 5.57 18.91
C ALA A 99 -10.87 5.82 17.40
N PRO A 100 -12.02 5.92 16.71
CA PRO A 100 -12.05 6.29 15.30
C PRO A 100 -11.30 7.61 15.06
N GLY A 101 -10.22 7.56 14.27
CA GLY A 101 -9.36 8.71 13.98
C GLY A 101 -8.00 8.68 14.67
N GLU A 102 -7.83 7.86 15.70
CA GLU A 102 -6.52 7.55 16.28
C GLU A 102 -5.89 6.33 15.59
N ARG A 103 -4.56 6.29 15.53
CA ARG A 103 -3.81 5.13 15.01
C ARG A 103 -2.90 4.63 16.11
N ALA A 104 -3.19 3.43 16.63
CA ALA A 104 -2.22 2.68 17.38
C ALA A 104 -1.43 1.80 16.39
N TRP A 105 -0.12 2.00 16.36
CA TRP A 105 0.80 1.23 15.54
C TRP A 105 1.45 0.12 16.37
N PRO A 106 1.88 -1.00 15.74
CA PRO A 106 2.63 -2.03 16.45
C PRO A 106 3.90 -1.51 17.17
N ARG A 107 4.48 -0.39 16.70
CA ARG A 107 5.60 0.29 17.35
C ARG A 107 5.21 0.82 18.73
N ASP A 108 3.96 1.24 18.90
CA ASP A 108 3.48 1.82 20.15
C ASP A 108 3.40 0.74 21.23
N LEU A 109 3.21 -0.54 20.84
CA LEU A 109 3.32 -1.68 21.75
C LEU A 109 4.75 -1.91 22.27
N LEU A 110 5.76 -1.59 21.46
CA LEU A 110 7.16 -1.67 21.90
C LEU A 110 7.43 -0.64 23.01
N ALA A 111 6.78 0.53 22.94
CA ALA A 111 6.93 1.59 23.94
C ALA A 111 6.21 1.28 25.26
N THR A 112 5.13 0.50 25.23
CA THR A 112 4.37 0.10 26.42
C THR A 112 4.93 -1.13 27.13
N GLY A 113 5.98 -1.76 26.57
CA GLY A 113 6.52 -3.02 27.08
C GLY A 113 5.61 -4.23 26.83
N PHE A 114 4.47 -4.04 26.15
CA PHE A 114 3.48 -5.08 25.93
C PHE A 114 4.00 -6.10 24.93
N GLY A 115 4.16 -7.35 25.38
CA GLY A 115 4.54 -8.47 24.52
C GLY A 115 5.98 -8.42 23.99
N LEU A 116 6.87 -7.58 24.57
CA LEU A 116 8.30 -7.58 24.22
C LEU A 116 8.91 -8.97 24.36
N GLU A 117 8.55 -9.72 25.40
CA GLU A 117 9.03 -11.07 25.63
C GLU A 117 8.56 -12.07 24.55
N HIS A 118 7.30 -12.00 24.11
CA HIS A 118 6.76 -12.83 23.03
C HIS A 118 7.30 -12.44 21.65
N VAL A 119 7.50 -11.13 21.43
CA VAL A 119 8.07 -10.60 20.19
C VAL A 119 9.54 -11.00 20.11
N GLN A 120 10.35 -10.74 21.15
CA GLN A 120 11.77 -11.09 21.26
C GLN A 120 12.02 -12.60 21.15
N ALA A 121 11.27 -13.43 21.88
CA ALA A 121 11.39 -14.89 21.77
C ALA A 121 11.12 -15.40 20.34
N ARG A 122 10.20 -14.77 19.60
CA ARG A 122 9.96 -15.05 18.17
C ARG A 122 11.02 -14.46 17.23
N GLN A 123 11.67 -13.35 17.60
CA GLN A 123 12.83 -12.83 16.86
C GLN A 123 14.00 -13.80 16.96
N GLU A 124 14.28 -14.31 18.16
CA GLU A 124 15.42 -15.16 18.46
C GLU A 124 15.24 -16.57 17.86
N GLY A 125 14.05 -17.17 17.98
CA GLY A 125 13.75 -18.50 17.44
C GLY A 125 13.72 -18.63 15.91
N ARG A 126 13.88 -17.54 15.14
CA ARG A 126 14.05 -17.54 13.68
C ARG A 126 15.39 -16.97 13.20
N ARG A 127 16.26 -16.54 14.13
CA ARG A 127 17.66 -16.17 13.85
C ARG A 127 18.63 -17.34 14.02
N ALA A 128 18.19 -18.43 14.64
CA ALA A 128 18.86 -19.74 14.69
C ALA A 128 18.42 -20.61 13.49
#